data_AF-A0A498MLU3-F1
#
_entry.id   AF-A0A498MLU3-F1
#
_cell.length_a   1.000
_cell.length_b   1.000
_cell.length_c   1.000
_cell.angle_alpha   90.00
_cell.angle_beta   90.00
_cell.angle_gamma   90.00
#
_symmetry.space_group_name_H-M   'P 1'
#
loop_
_entity.id
_entity.type
_entity.pdbx_description
1 polymer ?
#
loop_
_entity_poly.entity_id
_entity_poly.type
_entity_poly.pdbx_seq_one_letter_code
_entity_poly.pdbx_strand_id
1 'polypeptide(L)'
;MWGQLDTLKTLVELNADFQAINFRGEKAVDVARRYGKLDCAEYLAWAEAKQSLQAFIQDVRDVIADPEKVQGKLSKEDKTVCINTCSAKSDWIHNTKNATIQDFSEQKKHLEDVLAPILLKLNTQCEN
;
A
#
# COMPACT_ATOMS: atom_id res chain seq x y z
N MET A 1 24.40 -3.90 22.14
CA MET A 1 23.23 -4.82 22.11
C MET A 1 22.77 -4.86 20.65
N TRP A 2 23.13 -5.93 19.93
CA TRP A 2 22.85 -6.08 18.50
C TRP A 2 21.34 -6.22 18.26
N GLY A 3 20.78 -5.53 17.26
CA GLY A 3 20.01 -6.23 16.22
C GLY A 3 18.50 -6.27 16.25
N GLN A 4 17.78 -5.78 17.27
CA GLN A 4 16.31 -5.91 17.22
C GLN A 4 15.70 -5.11 16.06
N LEU A 5 16.11 -3.85 15.89
CA LEU A 5 15.64 -3.00 14.79
C LEU A 5 16.25 -3.40 13.45
N ASP A 6 17.54 -3.71 13.39
CA ASP A 6 18.20 -4.06 12.12
C ASP A 6 17.71 -5.41 11.59
N THR A 7 17.55 -6.42 12.45
CA THR A 7 16.95 -7.70 12.04
C THR A 7 15.51 -7.51 11.59
N LEU A 8 14.74 -6.67 12.29
CA LEU A 8 13.38 -6.32 11.86
C LEU A 8 13.36 -5.66 10.48
N LYS A 9 14.27 -4.70 10.22
CA LYS A 9 14.44 -4.08 8.90
C LYS A 9 14.73 -5.11 7.82
N THR A 10 15.69 -6.00 8.06
CA THR A 10 16.01 -7.09 7.13
C THR A 10 14.81 -8.01 6.88
N LEU A 11 14.02 -8.34 7.91
CA LEU A 11 12.82 -9.17 7.74
C LEU A 11 11.77 -8.48 6.84
N VAL A 12 11.54 -7.18 7.06
CA VAL A 12 10.63 -6.39 6.21
C VAL A 12 11.14 -6.32 4.77
N GLU A 13 12.45 -6.14 4.57
CA GLU A 13 13.08 -6.16 3.25
C GLU A 13 12.97 -7.52 2.54
N LEU A 14 12.93 -8.61 3.30
CA LEU A 14 12.71 -9.98 2.80
C LEU A 14 11.22 -10.33 2.66
N ASN A 15 10.32 -9.34 2.65
CA ASN A 15 8.88 -9.51 2.50
C ASN A 15 8.24 -10.39 3.59
N ALA A 16 8.78 -10.39 4.81
CA ALA A 16 8.12 -11.06 5.93
C ALA A 16 6.74 -10.45 6.20
N ASP A 17 5.75 -11.30 6.45
CA ASP A 17 4.40 -10.85 6.78
C ASP A 17 4.34 -10.36 8.23
N PHE A 18 4.49 -9.04 8.40
CA PHE A 18 4.36 -8.36 9.69
C PHE A 18 2.91 -7.95 10.03
N GLN A 19 1.96 -8.20 9.11
CA GLN A 19 0.53 -7.96 9.29
C GLN A 19 -0.20 -9.15 9.92
N ALA A 20 0.42 -10.34 9.87
CA ALA A 20 -0.08 -11.53 10.53
C ALA A 20 -0.33 -11.30 12.02
N ILE A 21 -1.44 -11.88 12.50
CA ILE A 21 -1.82 -11.84 13.91
C ILE A 21 -1.39 -13.11 14.64
N ASN A 22 -0.95 -12.97 15.89
CA ASN A 22 -0.67 -14.11 16.75
C ASN A 22 -1.95 -14.65 17.43
N PHE A 23 -1.82 -15.67 18.28
CA PHE A 23 -2.92 -16.28 19.03
C PHE A 23 -3.68 -15.31 19.98
N ARG A 24 -3.11 -14.12 20.25
CA ARG A 24 -3.75 -13.05 21.03
C ARG A 24 -4.39 -11.98 20.15
N GLY A 25 -4.40 -12.16 18.84
CA GLY A 25 -4.90 -11.16 17.89
C GLY A 25 -3.99 -9.94 17.71
N GLU A 26 -2.72 -10.04 18.11
CA GLU A 26 -1.77 -8.93 18.02
C GLU A 26 -0.94 -9.02 16.73
N LYS A 27 -0.80 -7.89 16.01
CA LYS A 27 0.19 -7.74 14.94
C LYS A 27 1.59 -7.52 15.53
N ALA A 28 2.62 -7.59 14.69
CA ALA A 28 4.00 -7.30 15.10
C ALA A 28 4.14 -5.92 15.78
N VAL A 29 3.43 -4.90 15.27
CA VAL A 29 3.47 -3.53 15.82
C VAL A 29 2.88 -3.45 17.23
N ASP A 30 1.84 -4.22 17.52
CA ASP A 30 1.18 -4.25 18.83
C ASP A 30 2.08 -4.92 19.86
N VAL A 31 2.73 -6.02 19.46
CA VAL A 31 3.72 -6.71 20.29
C VAL A 31 4.89 -5.76 20.61
N ALA A 32 5.41 -5.04 19.61
CA ALA A 32 6.49 -4.08 19.82
C ALA A 32 6.10 -2.97 20.83
N ARG A 33 4.89 -2.40 20.70
CA ARG A 33 4.38 -1.40 21.65
C ARG A 33 4.22 -1.97 23.05
N ARG A 34 3.65 -3.18 23.19
CA ARG A 34 3.42 -3.83 24.49
C ARG A 34 4.70 -4.07 25.27
N TYR A 35 5.81 -4.36 24.59
CA TYR A 35 7.13 -4.54 25.21
C TYR A 35 7.99 -3.26 25.25
N GLY A 36 7.41 -2.09 24.94
CA GLY A 36 8.13 -0.81 24.98
C GLY A 36 9.22 -0.65 23.92
N LYS A 37 9.15 -1.43 22.82
CA LYS A 37 10.08 -1.37 21.69
C LYS A 37 9.63 -0.32 20.69
N LEU A 38 9.68 0.95 21.10
CA LEU A 38 9.12 2.07 20.33
C LEU A 38 9.75 2.23 18.95
N ASP A 39 11.09 2.12 18.83
CA ASP A 39 11.76 2.21 17.52
C ASP A 39 11.31 1.11 16.54
N CYS A 40 11.07 -0.10 17.07
CA CYS A 40 10.54 -1.21 16.26
C CYS A 40 9.08 -0.95 15.88
N ALA A 41 8.27 -0.44 16.82
CA ALA A 41 6.87 -0.10 16.55
C ALA A 41 6.74 1.03 15.52
N GLU A 42 7.60 2.04 15.59
CA GLU A 42 7.64 3.14 14.63
C GLU A 42 8.05 2.64 13.24
N TYR A 43 9.10 1.83 13.16
CA TYR A 43 9.51 1.23 11.90
C TYR A 43 8.45 0.30 11.30
N LEU A 44 7.74 -0.49 12.12
CA LEU A 44 6.63 -1.33 11.67
C LEU A 44 5.46 -0.51 11.15
N ALA A 45 5.09 0.58 11.83
CA ALA A 45 4.04 1.49 11.36
C ALA A 45 4.42 2.16 10.03
N TRP A 46 5.70 2.52 9.88
CA TRP A 46 6.27 3.02 8.62
C TRP A 46 6.18 1.98 7.50
N ALA A 47 6.58 0.73 7.77
CA ALA A 47 6.51 -0.37 6.82
C ALA A 47 5.06 -0.68 6.42
N GLU A 48 4.12 -0.63 7.36
CA GLU A 48 2.68 -0.79 7.12
C GLU A 48 2.13 0.30 6.20
N ALA A 49 2.48 1.58 6.43
CA ALA A 49 2.04 2.67 5.56
C ALA A 49 2.57 2.52 4.12
N LYS A 50 3.86 2.17 3.99
CA LYS A 50 4.49 1.89 2.69
C LYS A 50 3.83 0.70 1.99
N GLN A 51 3.64 -0.41 2.69
CA GLN A 51 2.99 -1.62 2.16
C GLN A 51 1.54 -1.34 1.75
N SER A 52 0.81 -0.54 2.52
CA SER A 52 -0.58 -0.15 2.22
C SER A 52 -0.70 0.62 0.91
N LEU A 53 0.24 1.52 0.61
CA LEU A 53 0.31 2.19 -0.68
C LEU A 53 0.68 1.22 -1.80
N GLN A 54 1.68 0.34 -1.59
CA GLN A 54 2.09 -0.66 -2.59
C GLN A 54 0.96 -1.64 -2.93
N ALA A 55 0.23 -2.11 -1.91
CA ALA A 55 -0.92 -2.99 -2.07
C ALA A 55 -2.00 -2.30 -2.89
N PHE A 56 -2.36 -1.05 -2.58
CA PHE A 56 -3.37 -0.32 -3.34
C PHE A 56 -2.96 -0.08 -4.80
N ILE A 57 -1.68 0.22 -5.06
CA ILE A 57 -1.15 0.30 -6.43
C ILE A 57 -1.31 -1.05 -7.15
N GLN A 58 -1.03 -2.16 -6.47
CA GLN A 58 -1.15 -3.49 -7.06
C GLN A 58 -2.62 -3.85 -7.33
N ASP A 59 -3.52 -3.60 -6.38
CA ASP A 59 -4.96 -3.83 -6.54
C ASP A 59 -5.51 -3.09 -7.77
N VAL A 60 -5.11 -1.83 -7.95
CA VAL A 60 -5.50 -1.02 -9.11
C VAL A 60 -4.95 -1.63 -10.40
N ARG A 61 -3.68 -2.06 -10.41
CA ARG A 61 -3.08 -2.73 -11.58
C ARG A 61 -3.79 -4.03 -11.92
N ASP A 62 -4.14 -4.83 -10.92
CA ASP A 62 -4.84 -6.09 -11.11
C ASP A 62 -6.25 -5.86 -11.66
N VAL A 63 -6.96 -4.84 -11.17
CA VAL A 63 -8.25 -4.42 -11.73
C VAL A 63 -8.12 -4.02 -13.20
N ILE A 64 -7.06 -3.31 -13.59
CA ILE A 64 -6.87 -2.85 -14.97
C ILE A 64 -6.44 -3.99 -15.90
N ALA A 65 -5.67 -4.94 -15.39
CA ALA A 65 -5.21 -6.10 -16.12
C ALA A 65 -6.35 -7.10 -16.40
N ASP A 66 -7.39 -7.10 -15.56
CA ASP A 66 -8.58 -7.94 -15.69
C ASP A 66 -9.54 -7.41 -16.77
N PRO A 67 -9.62 -8.06 -17.95
CA PRO A 67 -10.47 -7.59 -19.04
C PRO A 67 -11.96 -7.63 -18.68
N GLU A 68 -12.40 -8.58 -17.84
CA GLU A 68 -13.81 -8.70 -17.44
C GLU A 68 -14.24 -7.50 -16.59
N LYS A 69 -13.32 -6.97 -15.78
CA LYS A 69 -13.57 -5.77 -14.97
C LYS A 69 -13.54 -4.48 -15.77
N VAL A 70 -12.73 -4.38 -16.83
CA VAL A 70 -12.54 -3.09 -17.53
C VAL A 70 -13.15 -2.99 -18.92
N GLN A 71 -13.46 -4.11 -19.59
CA GLN A 71 -14.00 -4.10 -20.94
C GLN A 71 -15.38 -3.45 -20.95
N GLY A 72 -15.56 -2.45 -21.82
CA GLY A 72 -16.80 -1.67 -21.91
C GLY A 72 -17.03 -0.68 -20.76
N LYS A 73 -16.32 -0.80 -19.63
CA LYS A 73 -16.50 0.07 -18.45
C LYS A 73 -15.51 1.24 -18.40
N LEU A 74 -14.27 1.04 -18.82
CA LEU A 74 -13.22 2.07 -18.77
C LEU A 74 -12.79 2.50 -20.17
N SER A 75 -12.66 3.81 -20.36
CA SER A 75 -12.09 4.36 -21.60
C SER A 75 -10.57 4.13 -21.68
N LYS A 76 -9.99 4.35 -22.86
CA LYS A 76 -8.53 4.28 -23.05
C LYS A 76 -7.81 5.32 -22.19
N GLU A 77 -8.42 6.50 -22.04
CA GLU A 77 -7.94 7.60 -21.21
C GLU A 77 -7.98 7.21 -19.73
N ASP A 78 -9.10 6.64 -19.24
CA ASP A 78 -9.22 6.17 -17.85
C ASP A 78 -8.11 5.16 -17.51
N LYS A 79 -7.89 4.17 -18.38
CA LYS A 79 -6.80 3.18 -18.21
C LYS A 79 -5.42 3.83 -18.18
N THR A 80 -5.20 4.81 -19.07
CA THR A 80 -3.93 5.54 -19.16
C THR A 80 -3.66 6.35 -17.89
N VAL A 81 -4.68 7.03 -17.35
CA VAL A 81 -4.59 7.75 -16.07
C VAL A 81 -4.18 6.79 -14.95
N CYS A 82 -4.86 5.66 -14.80
CA CYS A 82 -4.53 4.71 -13.76
C CYS A 82 -3.10 4.18 -13.86
N ILE A 83 -2.67 3.76 -15.07
CA ILE A 83 -1.33 3.24 -15.30
C ILE A 83 -0.28 4.30 -14.96
N ASN A 84 -0.45 5.53 -15.46
CA ASN A 84 0.50 6.62 -15.24
C ASN A 84 0.58 7.01 -13.77
N THR A 85 -0.55 7.16 -13.08
CA THR A 85 -0.56 7.50 -11.66
C THR A 85 0.04 6.37 -10.81
N CYS A 86 -0.29 5.11 -11.08
CA CYS A 86 0.29 3.95 -10.39
C CYS A 86 1.81 3.84 -10.57
N SER A 87 2.29 4.07 -11.80
CA SER A 87 3.73 4.09 -12.10
C SER A 87 4.42 5.24 -11.38
N ALA A 88 3.88 6.46 -11.44
CA ALA A 88 4.44 7.61 -10.74
C ALA A 88 4.53 7.39 -9.21
N LYS A 89 3.50 6.80 -8.58
CA LYS A 89 3.55 6.45 -7.16
C LYS A 89 4.56 5.35 -6.87
N SER A 90 4.66 4.33 -7.72
CA SER A 90 5.69 3.28 -7.58
C SER A 90 7.10 3.86 -7.63
N ASP A 91 7.36 4.70 -8.62
CA ASP A 91 8.66 5.36 -8.79
C ASP A 91 8.99 6.24 -7.59
N TRP A 92 8.01 6.96 -7.04
CA TRP A 92 8.20 7.73 -5.83
C TRP A 92 8.61 6.85 -4.63
N ILE A 93 7.97 5.69 -4.44
CA ILE A 93 8.32 4.73 -3.36
C ILE A 93 9.75 4.22 -3.51
N HIS A 94 10.23 3.99 -4.73
CA HIS A 94 11.59 3.50 -4.99
C HIS A 94 12.67 4.58 -4.84
N ASN A 95 12.34 5.84 -5.12
CA ASN A 95 13.31 6.94 -5.11
C ASN A 95 13.31 7.75 -3.81
N THR A 96 12.26 7.65 -2.99
CA THR A 96 12.19 8.36 -1.71
C THR A 96 13.12 7.73 -0.68
N LYS A 97 13.97 8.54 -0.03
CA LYS A 97 14.95 8.08 0.97
C LYS A 97 14.45 8.22 2.40
N ASN A 98 13.72 9.29 2.69
CA ASN A 98 13.32 9.68 4.03
C ASN A 98 11.81 10.00 4.12
N ALA A 99 10.97 9.29 3.36
CA ALA A 99 9.52 9.43 3.49
C ALA A 99 9.07 9.07 4.91
N THR A 100 8.13 9.85 5.43
CA THR A 100 7.46 9.62 6.71
C THR A 100 6.22 8.75 6.52
N ILE A 101 5.65 8.23 7.62
CA ILE A 101 4.34 7.54 7.63
C ILE A 101 3.26 8.41 6.98
N GLN A 102 3.32 9.72 7.25
CA GLN A 102 2.36 10.68 6.76
C GLN A 102 2.50 10.82 5.23
N ASP A 103 3.72 10.93 4.71
CA ASP A 103 3.95 11.04 3.26
C ASP A 103 3.33 9.84 2.51
N PHE A 104 3.50 8.61 3.00
CA PHE A 104 2.85 7.44 2.40
C PHE A 104 1.32 7.53 2.43
N SER A 105 0.76 8.05 3.52
CA SER A 105 -0.68 8.23 3.68
C SER A 105 -1.22 9.28 2.71
N GLU A 106 -0.50 10.39 2.50
CA GLU A 106 -0.87 11.41 1.50
C GLU A 106 -0.74 10.89 0.07
N GLN A 107 0.32 10.16 -0.24
CA GLN A 107 0.49 9.55 -1.55
C GLN A 107 -0.62 8.55 -1.85
N LYS A 108 -1.05 7.77 -0.85
CA LYS A 108 -2.20 6.86 -0.95
C LYS A 108 -3.49 7.61 -1.16
N LYS A 109 -3.78 8.61 -0.32
CA LYS A 109 -4.98 9.43 -0.45
C LYS A 109 -5.07 10.13 -1.80
N HIS A 110 -3.98 10.70 -2.29
CA HIS A 110 -3.92 11.29 -3.63
C HIS A 110 -4.21 10.25 -4.72
N LEU A 111 -3.72 9.02 -4.59
CA LEU A 111 -4.04 7.95 -5.53
C LEU A 111 -5.52 7.58 -5.46
N GLU A 112 -6.09 7.45 -4.26
CA GLU A 112 -7.52 7.20 -4.06
C GLU A 112 -8.39 8.30 -4.67
N ASP A 113 -8.06 9.57 -4.45
CA ASP A 113 -8.81 10.72 -4.94
C ASP A 113 -8.80 10.81 -6.48
N VAL A 114 -7.64 10.55 -7.11
CA VAL A 114 -7.51 10.53 -8.57
C VAL A 114 -8.31 9.36 -9.18
N LEU A 115 -8.35 8.22 -8.50
CA LEU A 115 -8.99 7.00 -9.00
C LEU A 115 -10.46 6.88 -8.61
N ALA A 116 -10.94 7.62 -7.61
CA ALA A 116 -12.33 7.63 -7.17
C ALA A 116 -13.34 7.73 -8.32
N PRO A 117 -13.23 8.68 -9.28
CA PRO A 117 -14.17 8.75 -10.40
C PRO A 117 -14.11 7.51 -11.31
N ILE A 118 -12.95 6.86 -11.44
CA ILE A 118 -12.76 5.67 -12.27
C ILE A 118 -13.35 4.43 -11.58
N LEU A 119 -13.13 4.29 -10.27
CA LEU A 119 -13.72 3.21 -9.47
C LEU A 119 -15.25 3.31 -9.42
N LEU A 120 -15.80 4.53 -9.39
CA LEU A 120 -17.25 4.73 -9.50
C LEU A 120 -17.81 4.20 -10.84
N LYS A 121 -17.14 4.48 -11.97
CA LYS A 121 -17.54 3.94 -13.29
C LYS A 121 -17.54 2.41 -13.34
N LEU A 122 -16.62 1.75 -12.63
CA LEU A 122 -16.56 0.28 -12.55
C LEU A 122 -17.76 -0.33 -11.82
N ASN A 123 -18.27 0.37 -10.81
CA ASN A 123 -19.35 -0.10 -9.94
C ASN A 123 -20.76 0.26 -10.47
N THR A 124 -20.94 1.41 -11.12
CA THR A 124 -22.26 1.90 -11.57
C THR A 124 -22.82 1.23 -12.81
N GLN A 125 -22.02 0.42 -13.52
CA GLN A 125 -22.44 -0.27 -14.76
C GLN A 125 -22.88 -1.72 -14.54
N CYS A 126 -22.99 -2.21 -13.29
CA CYS A 126 -23.53 -3.54 -12.98
C CYS A 126 -25.07 -3.58 -12.88
N GLU A 127 -25.78 -2.47 -13.08
CA GLU A 127 -27.25 -2.37 -12.85
C GLU A 127 -28.12 -2.29 -14.12
N ASN A 128 -27.63 -2.64 -15.31
CA ASN A 128 -28.46 -2.66 -16.54
C ASN A 128 -28.50 -4.04 -17.22
#